data_AF-A0A1R3KTK0-F1
#
_entry.id   AF-A0A1R3KTK0-F1
#
_cell.length_a   1.000
_cell.length_b   1.000
_cell.length_c   1.000
_cell.angle_alpha   90.00
_cell.angle_beta   90.00
_cell.angle_gamma   90.00
#
_symmetry.space_group_name_H-M   'P 1'
#
loop_
_entity.id
_entity.type
_entity.pdbx_description
1 polymer ?
#
loop_
_entity_poly.entity_id
_entity_poly.type
_entity_poly.pdbx_seq_one_letter_code
_entity_poly.pdbx_strand_id
1 'polypeptide(L)'
;MDSLLPLEGEQPRFAQLYMFDGDDELNHMLGIFEQGDSDNNLDKEIVEGLRNMLDSLNELVRSFRYARDMIQQHPKRQFRLNLIAAGEFDYQMYNPPTAMEIVALILDDIGHNYDGRDVIVQHRGHSFQRINDLHPLYMAMQYPLLFPYGQDAFHSNIPFSQSPVRELISKKCLTMRDYYAYQIQQRCVESNSLLRGGHLFQQFVVDVFATIEEVRTGVNLPASFVSGLRYLIQNYQDSLAICRSYGYPMLFITFTCNPRWPKIKDAQRMISGQKAHGRPDIVVRVFRLKLRMLMDDLTKKAVYTVEFQKRGLPHAHILLWLNYPEISSPSSFIDMCISAEIPNKDLNPIGYEAVWSHMFHGPCGLINPRASCMADGKCKKRYPKEFRSSTSVDEQGFPKYRRRENEITAVLNGVELDNRSVVPHNVDLCVKYQAHINVEYCCRTRAVKYLFKYLNKNSDRTNVVLESAGSDSLYEGILIYIYIYIYSS
;
A
#
# COMPACT_ATOMS: atom_id res chain seq x y z
N MET A 1 -7.34 5.49 -21.51
CA MET A 1 -6.33 5.29 -22.57
C MET A 1 -6.21 6.57 -23.37
N ASP A 2 -4.99 6.93 -23.75
CA ASP A 2 -4.71 8.02 -24.69
C ASP A 2 -4.83 7.52 -26.13
N SER A 3 -4.79 8.42 -27.12
CA SER A 3 -4.79 8.07 -28.54
C SER A 3 -3.47 7.43 -29.00
N LEU A 4 -3.48 6.80 -30.18
CA LEU A 4 -2.32 6.11 -30.74
C LEU A 4 -1.13 7.07 -30.96
N LEU A 5 -1.37 8.27 -31.48
CA LEU A 5 -0.33 9.28 -31.69
C LEU A 5 -0.56 10.50 -30.79
N PRO A 6 0.51 11.17 -30.32
CA PRO A 6 0.37 12.43 -29.58
C PRO A 6 -0.26 13.53 -30.46
N LEU A 7 -0.80 14.55 -29.79
CA LEU A 7 -1.22 15.79 -30.48
C LEU A 7 0.00 16.49 -31.10
N GLU A 8 -0.23 17.27 -32.14
CA GLU A 8 0.86 17.96 -32.83
C GLU A 8 1.59 18.91 -31.89
N GLY A 9 2.91 18.69 -31.74
CA GLY A 9 3.76 19.46 -30.85
C GLY A 9 3.86 18.92 -29.41
N GLU A 10 3.11 17.87 -29.07
CA GLU A 10 3.21 17.22 -27.75
C GLU A 10 4.18 16.04 -27.74
N GLN A 11 4.76 15.79 -26.55
CA GLN A 11 5.66 14.65 -26.32
C GLN A 11 4.84 13.37 -26.11
N PRO A 12 5.28 12.21 -26.66
CA PRO A 12 4.57 10.95 -26.51
C PRO A 12 4.57 10.44 -25.07
N ARG A 13 3.45 9.85 -24.64
CA ARG A 13 3.27 9.30 -23.29
C ARG A 13 2.58 7.93 -23.30
N PHE A 14 2.83 7.13 -22.27
CA PHE A 14 2.16 5.84 -22.04
C PHE A 14 2.29 4.88 -23.25
N ALA A 15 1.17 4.40 -23.79
CA ALA A 15 1.14 3.48 -24.92
C ALA A 15 1.60 4.09 -26.25
N GLN A 16 1.64 5.43 -26.36
CA GLN A 16 2.13 6.12 -27.57
C GLN A 16 3.61 5.82 -27.83
N LEU A 17 4.38 5.47 -26.79
CA LEU A 17 5.80 5.14 -26.90
C LEU A 17 6.04 3.97 -27.87
N TYR A 18 5.12 3.00 -27.92
CA TYR A 18 5.21 1.86 -28.83
C TYR A 18 5.02 2.24 -30.32
N MET A 19 4.64 3.49 -30.60
CA MET A 19 4.45 4.00 -31.96
C MET A 19 5.71 4.64 -32.56
N PHE A 20 6.81 4.69 -31.80
CA PHE A 20 8.10 5.23 -32.22
C PHE A 20 9.14 4.11 -32.37
N ASP A 21 10.23 4.38 -33.10
CA ASP A 21 11.25 3.38 -33.44
C ASP A 21 12.58 3.61 -32.73
N GLY A 22 13.26 2.51 -32.41
CA GLY A 22 14.69 2.48 -32.09
C GLY A 22 15.13 3.44 -30.99
N ASP A 23 16.08 4.32 -31.32
CA ASP A 23 16.65 5.30 -30.40
C ASP A 23 15.64 6.39 -30.00
N ASP A 24 14.67 6.73 -30.85
CA ASP A 24 13.69 7.77 -30.54
C ASP A 24 12.77 7.31 -29.41
N GLU A 25 12.27 6.07 -29.44
CA GLU A 25 11.49 5.50 -28.33
C GLU A 25 12.31 5.44 -27.04
N LEU A 26 13.56 5.00 -27.12
CA LEU A 26 14.45 4.85 -25.97
C LEU A 26 14.77 6.21 -25.34
N ASN A 27 15.03 7.23 -26.16
CA ASN A 27 15.29 8.59 -25.73
C ASN A 27 14.04 9.22 -25.10
N HIS A 28 12.85 9.00 -25.66
CA HIS A 28 11.60 9.44 -25.03
C HIS A 28 11.37 8.74 -23.67
N MET A 29 11.61 7.43 -23.59
CA MET A 29 11.49 6.68 -22.32
C MET A 29 12.44 7.19 -21.24
N LEU A 30 13.70 7.45 -21.59
CA LEU A 30 14.69 7.99 -20.65
C LEU A 30 14.37 9.43 -20.27
N GLY A 31 13.98 10.26 -21.24
CA GLY A 31 13.67 11.68 -21.05
C GLY A 31 12.44 11.96 -20.17
N ILE A 32 11.50 11.01 -20.05
CA ILE A 32 10.36 11.12 -19.13
C ILE A 32 10.83 11.21 -17.66
N PHE A 33 11.93 10.55 -17.32
CA PHE A 33 12.40 10.44 -15.93
C PHE A 33 13.51 11.44 -15.57
N GLU A 34 14.18 12.03 -16.55
CA GLU A 34 15.24 13.03 -16.34
C GLU A 34 14.72 14.41 -15.89
N GLN A 35 13.42 14.70 -16.07
CA GLN A 35 12.86 16.02 -15.75
C GLN A 35 12.58 16.26 -14.25
N GLY A 36 12.78 15.26 -13.36
CA GLY A 36 12.29 15.33 -11.98
C GLY A 36 13.28 14.99 -10.85
N ASP A 37 14.37 14.26 -11.11
CA ASP A 37 15.25 13.80 -10.02
C ASP A 37 16.69 13.53 -10.52
N SER A 38 17.67 14.25 -9.98
CA SER A 38 19.08 14.17 -10.41
C SER A 38 19.79 12.87 -9.99
N ASP A 39 19.11 11.97 -9.27
CA ASP A 39 19.67 10.74 -8.71
C ASP A 39 19.22 9.45 -9.46
N ASN A 40 18.32 9.56 -10.45
CA ASN A 40 17.80 8.41 -11.21
C ASN A 40 18.53 8.20 -12.54
N ASN A 41 19.74 7.64 -12.49
CA ASN A 41 20.35 7.06 -13.68
C ASN A 41 19.68 5.71 -13.99
N LEU A 42 18.66 5.73 -14.86
CA LEU A 42 18.11 4.52 -15.45
C LEU A 42 19.17 3.83 -16.31
N ASP A 43 19.35 2.53 -16.11
CA ASP A 43 20.29 1.74 -16.89
C ASP A 43 19.72 1.50 -18.29
N LYS A 44 20.36 2.11 -19.30
CA LYS A 44 19.96 2.03 -20.70
C LYS A 44 19.91 0.58 -21.20
N GLU A 45 20.83 -0.28 -20.77
CA GLU A 45 20.87 -1.68 -21.18
C GLU A 45 19.66 -2.45 -20.64
N ILE A 46 19.23 -2.15 -19.42
CA ILE A 46 18.03 -2.75 -18.82
C ILE A 46 16.78 -2.31 -19.58
N VAL A 47 16.64 -1.01 -19.86
CA VAL A 47 15.47 -0.49 -20.58
C VAL A 47 15.38 -1.08 -21.99
N GLU A 48 16.50 -1.14 -22.71
CA GLU A 48 16.56 -1.77 -24.03
C GLU A 48 16.25 -3.27 -23.98
N GLY A 49 16.80 -3.99 -22.99
CA GLY A 49 16.51 -5.40 -22.78
C GLY A 49 15.03 -5.67 -22.51
N LEU A 50 14.38 -4.84 -21.68
CA LEU A 50 12.95 -4.94 -21.40
C LEU A 50 12.09 -4.63 -22.63
N ARG A 51 12.46 -3.63 -23.43
CA ARG A 51 11.78 -3.32 -24.69
C ARG A 51 11.83 -4.52 -25.63
N ASN A 52 13.02 -5.05 -25.90
CA ASN A 52 13.20 -6.19 -26.80
C ASN A 52 12.44 -7.44 -26.31
N MET A 53 12.41 -7.67 -24.99
CA MET A 53 11.60 -8.72 -24.39
C MET A 53 10.10 -8.50 -24.64
N LEU A 54 9.59 -7.29 -24.43
CA LEU A 54 8.17 -6.98 -24.65
C LEU A 54 7.79 -7.08 -26.13
N ASP A 55 8.61 -6.57 -27.05
CA ASP A 55 8.37 -6.71 -28.50
C ASP A 55 8.32 -8.19 -28.92
N SER A 56 9.17 -9.03 -28.31
CA SER A 56 9.25 -10.45 -28.64
C SER A 56 8.22 -11.33 -27.95
N LEU A 57 7.63 -10.94 -26.81
CA LEU A 57 6.75 -11.80 -26.02
C LEU A 57 5.34 -11.26 -25.80
N ASN A 58 5.16 -9.94 -25.83
CA ASN A 58 3.90 -9.30 -25.42
C ASN A 58 2.99 -9.04 -26.62
N GLU A 59 1.85 -9.72 -26.68
CA GLU A 59 0.91 -9.62 -27.80
C GLU A 59 0.22 -8.25 -27.89
N LEU A 60 0.04 -7.55 -26.76
CA LEU A 60 -0.47 -6.18 -26.77
C LEU A 60 0.55 -5.26 -27.44
N VAL A 61 1.83 -5.37 -27.05
CA VAL A 61 2.90 -4.55 -27.66
C VAL A 61 2.97 -4.81 -29.16
N ARG A 62 2.96 -6.08 -29.59
CA ARG A 62 2.93 -6.44 -31.02
C ARG A 62 1.74 -5.82 -31.76
N SER A 63 0.60 -5.72 -31.11
CA SER A 63 -0.59 -5.07 -31.66
C SER A 63 -0.42 -3.56 -31.88
N PHE A 64 0.19 -2.86 -30.92
CA PHE A 64 0.56 -1.45 -31.08
C PHE A 64 1.61 -1.26 -32.18
N ARG A 65 2.62 -2.14 -32.25
CA ARG A 65 3.63 -2.13 -33.33
C ARG A 65 2.99 -2.36 -34.71
N TYR A 66 2.04 -3.28 -34.82
CA TYR A 66 1.30 -3.50 -36.06
C TYR A 66 0.48 -2.27 -36.46
N ALA A 67 -0.20 -1.63 -35.51
CA ALA A 67 -0.93 -0.38 -35.77
C ALA A 67 0.00 0.74 -36.24
N ARG A 68 1.20 0.86 -35.65
CA ARG A 68 2.24 1.78 -36.11
C ARG A 68 2.62 1.54 -37.55
N ASP A 69 2.97 0.30 -37.90
CA ASP A 69 3.42 -0.06 -39.25
C ASP A 69 2.34 0.26 -40.29
N MET A 70 1.07 -0.01 -39.95
CA MET A 70 -0.08 0.31 -40.79
C MET A 70 -0.29 1.82 -40.99
N ILE A 71 -0.15 2.61 -39.93
CA ILE A 71 -0.22 4.07 -40.00
C ILE A 71 0.92 4.64 -40.86
N GLN A 72 2.15 4.13 -40.70
CA GLN A 72 3.30 4.56 -41.49
C GLN A 72 3.14 4.21 -42.98
N GLN A 73 2.62 3.02 -43.30
CA GLN A 73 2.36 2.59 -44.68
C GLN A 73 1.19 3.36 -45.34
N HIS A 74 0.26 3.87 -44.54
CA HIS A 74 -0.94 4.54 -45.04
C HIS A 74 -1.22 5.87 -44.31
N PRO A 75 -0.33 6.89 -44.46
CA PRO A 75 -0.39 8.12 -43.66
C PRO A 75 -1.63 8.99 -43.93
N LYS A 76 -2.37 8.72 -45.01
CA LYS A 76 -3.61 9.43 -45.37
C LYS A 76 -4.87 8.76 -44.81
N ARG A 77 -4.75 7.61 -44.14
CA ARG A 77 -5.88 6.86 -43.58
C ARG A 77 -5.89 7.00 -42.07
N GLN A 78 -7.10 7.09 -41.50
CA GLN A 78 -7.29 7.02 -40.07
C GLN A 78 -7.50 5.56 -39.66
N PHE A 79 -6.95 5.19 -38.51
CA PHE A 79 -7.00 3.84 -37.97
C PHE A 79 -7.58 3.85 -36.56
N ARG A 80 -8.36 2.81 -36.25
CA ARG A 80 -8.79 2.51 -34.89
C ARG A 80 -8.30 1.12 -34.51
N LEU A 81 -7.60 1.03 -33.38
CA LEU A 81 -7.21 -0.24 -32.77
C LEU A 81 -8.34 -0.66 -31.81
N ASN A 82 -9.05 -1.73 -32.13
CA ASN A 82 -10.06 -2.30 -31.24
C ASN A 82 -9.50 -3.56 -30.57
N LEU A 83 -9.31 -3.51 -29.25
CA LEU A 83 -9.01 -4.70 -28.46
C LEU A 83 -10.34 -5.34 -28.05
N ILE A 84 -10.59 -6.53 -28.58
CA ILE A 84 -11.86 -7.22 -28.43
C ILE A 84 -11.84 -8.02 -27.14
N ALA A 85 -12.85 -7.83 -26.29
CA ALA A 85 -13.06 -8.76 -25.18
C ALA A 85 -13.58 -10.09 -25.78
N ALA A 86 -12.78 -11.16 -25.72
CA ALA A 86 -13.17 -12.46 -26.26
C ALA A 86 -14.60 -12.85 -25.83
N GLY A 87 -15.45 -13.20 -26.79
CA GLY A 87 -16.87 -13.50 -26.60
C GLY A 87 -17.14 -14.83 -25.87
N GLU A 88 -18.41 -15.21 -25.73
CA GLU A 88 -18.89 -16.36 -24.94
C GLU A 88 -18.37 -17.75 -25.37
N PHE A 89 -17.54 -17.85 -26.41
CA PHE A 89 -17.08 -19.12 -26.94
C PHE A 89 -15.55 -19.13 -27.09
N ASP A 90 -14.94 -20.08 -26.38
CA ASP A 90 -13.53 -20.51 -26.41
C ASP A 90 -12.52 -19.78 -25.50
N TYR A 91 -12.81 -19.72 -24.20
CA TYR A 91 -11.78 -19.50 -23.17
C TYR A 91 -11.05 -20.81 -22.84
N GLN A 92 -10.24 -21.33 -23.76
CA GLN A 92 -9.28 -22.37 -23.41
C GLN A 92 -8.19 -21.75 -22.54
N MET A 93 -8.32 -21.92 -21.22
CA MET A 93 -7.24 -21.65 -20.27
C MET A 93 -5.98 -22.38 -20.76
N TYR A 94 -4.85 -21.65 -20.79
CA TYR A 94 -3.49 -22.08 -21.15
C TYR A 94 -2.99 -21.87 -22.58
N ASN A 95 -3.79 -21.34 -23.52
CA ASN A 95 -3.23 -20.92 -24.81
C ASN A 95 -2.62 -19.51 -24.70
N PRO A 96 -1.40 -19.28 -25.23
CA PRO A 96 -0.92 -17.91 -25.44
C PRO A 96 -1.87 -17.22 -26.42
N PRO A 97 -2.30 -15.98 -26.15
CA PRO A 97 -3.17 -15.28 -27.08
C PRO A 97 -2.45 -15.05 -28.41
N THR A 98 -3.19 -15.01 -29.52
CA THR A 98 -2.64 -14.65 -30.83
C THR A 98 -3.00 -13.20 -31.18
N ALA A 99 -2.08 -12.39 -31.70
CA ALA A 99 -2.36 -10.99 -32.07
C ALA A 99 -3.62 -10.78 -32.95
N MET A 100 -3.97 -11.76 -33.79
CA MET A 100 -5.19 -11.72 -34.62
C MET A 100 -6.50 -11.94 -33.84
N GLU A 101 -6.45 -12.57 -32.67
CA GLU A 101 -7.62 -12.84 -31.82
C GLU A 101 -7.95 -11.64 -30.92
N ILE A 102 -6.94 -10.84 -30.58
CA ILE A 102 -7.06 -9.69 -29.68
C ILE A 102 -7.56 -8.44 -30.44
N VAL A 103 -7.29 -8.31 -31.74
CA VAL A 103 -7.32 -7.00 -32.41
C VAL A 103 -8.09 -6.96 -33.73
N ALA A 104 -9.02 -6.01 -33.84
CA ALA A 104 -9.51 -5.51 -35.13
C ALA A 104 -8.98 -4.10 -35.40
N LEU A 105 -8.21 -3.93 -36.47
CA LEU A 105 -7.83 -2.61 -36.99
C LEU A 105 -8.89 -2.16 -38.00
N ILE A 106 -9.71 -1.17 -37.63
CA ILE A 106 -10.86 -0.74 -38.45
C ILE A 106 -10.50 0.50 -39.26
N LEU A 107 -10.76 0.44 -40.56
CA LEU A 107 -10.76 1.56 -41.51
C LEU A 107 -12.15 2.22 -41.45
N ASP A 108 -12.22 3.55 -41.40
CA ASP A 108 -13.49 4.28 -41.29
C ASP A 108 -14.49 3.92 -42.40
N ASP A 109 -15.56 3.21 -42.02
CA ASP A 109 -16.97 3.47 -42.41
C ASP A 109 -18.00 2.53 -41.72
N ILE A 110 -17.59 1.71 -40.75
CA ILE A 110 -18.50 0.73 -40.13
C ILE A 110 -19.01 1.25 -38.79
N GLY A 111 -20.34 1.37 -38.70
CA GLY A 111 -21.09 2.04 -37.66
C GLY A 111 -20.80 1.62 -36.21
N HIS A 112 -21.24 2.49 -35.30
CA HIS A 112 -21.10 2.37 -33.85
C HIS A 112 -22.08 1.33 -33.29
N ASN A 113 -21.67 0.08 -33.17
CA ASN A 113 -22.37 -0.88 -32.30
C ASN A 113 -21.32 -1.71 -31.56
N TYR A 114 -20.95 -1.26 -30.36
CA TYR A 114 -20.03 -1.96 -29.49
C TYR A 114 -20.64 -2.08 -28.10
N ASP A 115 -20.55 -3.29 -27.53
CA ASP A 115 -21.19 -3.71 -26.29
C ASP A 115 -20.40 -3.24 -25.06
N GLY A 116 -20.03 -1.95 -24.96
CA GLY A 116 -19.47 -1.27 -23.78
C GLY A 116 -18.24 -1.90 -23.07
N ARG A 117 -17.69 -2.99 -23.60
CA ARG A 117 -16.68 -3.86 -22.99
C ARG A 117 -15.37 -3.88 -23.74
N ASP A 118 -15.33 -3.41 -24.98
CA ASP A 118 -14.12 -3.36 -25.81
C ASP A 118 -13.27 -2.12 -25.52
N VAL A 119 -11.96 -2.20 -25.78
CA VAL A 119 -11.05 -1.04 -25.70
C VAL A 119 -10.76 -0.51 -27.09
N ILE A 120 -11.23 0.69 -27.38
CA ILE A 120 -10.98 1.36 -28.66
C ILE A 120 -9.89 2.42 -28.47
N VAL A 121 -8.80 2.32 -29.23
CA VAL A 121 -7.75 3.33 -29.29
C VAL A 121 -7.81 4.03 -30.64
N GLN A 122 -8.10 5.32 -30.62
CA GLN A 122 -8.25 6.14 -31.83
C GLN A 122 -6.90 6.64 -32.37
N HIS A 123 -6.85 6.94 -33.68
CA HIS A 123 -5.68 7.46 -34.37
C HIS A 123 -5.04 8.69 -33.71
N ARG A 124 -5.84 9.76 -33.53
CA ARG A 124 -5.52 10.97 -32.76
C ARG A 124 -6.81 11.42 -32.09
N GLY A 125 -6.76 11.79 -30.81
CA GLY A 125 -7.96 12.19 -30.08
C GLY A 125 -7.64 13.22 -29.00
N HIS A 126 -8.56 14.15 -28.78
CA HIS A 126 -8.44 15.18 -27.74
C HIS A 126 -8.98 14.75 -26.36
N SER A 127 -9.48 13.51 -26.23
CA SER A 127 -10.12 13.03 -25.00
C SER A 127 -9.61 11.66 -24.57
N PHE A 128 -9.32 11.52 -23.28
CA PHE A 128 -9.01 10.23 -22.66
C PHE A 128 -10.23 9.32 -22.70
N GLN A 129 -10.07 8.10 -23.21
CA GLN A 129 -11.14 7.11 -23.21
C GLN A 129 -11.09 6.27 -21.94
N ARG A 130 -12.23 6.09 -21.27
CA ARG A 130 -12.33 5.19 -20.10
C ARG A 130 -12.27 3.75 -20.59
N ILE A 131 -11.29 3.00 -20.11
CA ILE A 131 -11.26 1.55 -20.28
C ILE A 131 -12.19 0.93 -19.23
N ASN A 132 -12.95 -0.08 -19.61
CA ASN A 132 -13.73 -0.85 -18.66
C ASN A 132 -12.77 -1.64 -17.75
N ASP A 133 -12.83 -1.41 -16.44
CA ASP A 133 -11.96 -2.07 -15.46
C ASP A 133 -12.24 -3.60 -15.35
N LEU A 134 -13.33 -4.07 -15.95
CA LEU A 134 -13.67 -5.49 -16.12
C LEU A 134 -13.13 -6.12 -17.41
N HIS A 135 -12.44 -5.35 -18.26
CA HIS A 135 -11.83 -5.89 -19.48
C HIS A 135 -10.72 -6.90 -19.09
N PRO A 136 -10.67 -8.11 -19.66
CA PRO A 136 -9.63 -9.10 -19.35
C PRO A 136 -8.20 -8.54 -19.47
N LEU A 137 -7.92 -7.78 -20.54
CA LEU A 137 -6.63 -7.13 -20.77
C LEU A 137 -6.31 -5.92 -19.86
N TYR A 138 -7.23 -5.46 -19.00
CA TYR A 138 -7.04 -4.24 -18.20
C TYR A 138 -5.74 -4.26 -17.39
N MET A 139 -5.54 -5.33 -16.60
CA MET A 139 -4.35 -5.45 -15.75
C MET A 139 -3.07 -5.63 -16.58
N ALA A 140 -3.13 -6.31 -17.72
CA ALA A 140 -1.96 -6.52 -18.58
C ALA A 140 -1.52 -5.22 -19.28
N MET A 141 -2.48 -4.39 -19.69
CA MET A 141 -2.21 -3.05 -20.25
C MET A 141 -1.61 -2.10 -19.20
N GLN A 142 -2.10 -2.16 -17.97
CA GLN A 142 -1.61 -1.31 -16.89
C GLN A 142 -0.26 -1.78 -16.33
N TYR A 143 -0.01 -3.09 -16.34
CA TYR A 143 1.19 -3.71 -15.77
C TYR A 143 1.95 -4.62 -16.77
N PRO A 144 2.45 -4.10 -17.91
CA PRO A 144 3.11 -4.94 -18.93
C PRO A 144 4.31 -5.74 -18.41
N LEU A 145 5.03 -5.21 -17.41
CA LEU A 145 6.17 -5.89 -16.78
C LEU A 145 5.76 -7.00 -15.80
N LEU A 146 4.55 -6.95 -15.24
CA LEU A 146 4.02 -8.04 -14.41
C LEU A 146 3.36 -9.13 -15.26
N PHE A 147 2.89 -8.76 -16.47
CA PHE A 147 2.24 -9.64 -17.44
C PHE A 147 3.00 -9.60 -18.79
N PRO A 148 4.22 -10.16 -18.86
CA PRO A 148 5.11 -10.00 -20.01
C PRO A 148 4.55 -10.57 -21.31
N TYR A 149 3.58 -11.48 -21.25
CA TYR A 149 2.93 -12.05 -22.44
C TYR A 149 1.66 -11.30 -22.86
N GLY A 150 1.20 -10.31 -22.10
CA GLY A 150 -0.07 -9.62 -22.38
C GLY A 150 -1.31 -10.49 -22.12
N GLN A 151 -1.19 -11.50 -21.25
CA GLN A 151 -2.25 -12.48 -21.00
C GLN A 151 -3.50 -11.88 -20.35
N ASP A 152 -4.65 -12.51 -20.58
CA ASP A 152 -5.92 -12.14 -19.98
C ASP A 152 -5.90 -12.24 -18.44
N ALA A 153 -6.46 -11.22 -17.79
CA ALA A 153 -6.76 -11.22 -16.38
C ALA A 153 -8.18 -11.75 -16.12
N PHE A 154 -8.80 -11.33 -15.02
CA PHE A 154 -10.11 -11.86 -14.64
C PHE A 154 -11.22 -11.50 -15.64
N HIS A 155 -12.10 -12.46 -15.93
CA HIS A 155 -13.40 -12.24 -16.55
C HIS A 155 -14.46 -13.12 -15.88
N SER A 156 -15.74 -12.75 -16.01
CA SER A 156 -16.86 -13.39 -15.27
C SER A 156 -17.14 -14.84 -15.67
N ASN A 157 -16.58 -15.31 -16.78
CA ASN A 157 -16.89 -16.61 -17.37
C ASN A 157 -15.84 -17.68 -17.05
N ILE A 158 -14.86 -17.40 -16.18
CA ILE A 158 -13.83 -18.39 -15.79
C ILE A 158 -14.47 -19.49 -14.93
N PRO A 159 -14.49 -20.76 -15.37
CA PRO A 159 -15.08 -21.84 -14.60
C PRO A 159 -14.17 -22.27 -13.43
N PHE A 160 -14.75 -22.79 -12.35
CA PHE A 160 -13.97 -23.53 -11.35
C PHE A 160 -13.39 -24.81 -11.98
N SER A 161 -12.13 -25.14 -11.69
CA SER A 161 -11.55 -26.42 -12.09
C SER A 161 -12.31 -27.58 -11.45
N GLN A 162 -12.32 -28.76 -12.09
CA GLN A 162 -12.94 -29.96 -11.54
C GLN A 162 -12.16 -30.44 -10.30
N SER A 163 -12.50 -29.89 -9.14
CA SER A 163 -11.94 -30.22 -7.83
C SER A 163 -13.06 -30.79 -6.94
N PRO A 164 -12.77 -31.69 -5.99
CA PRO A 164 -13.75 -32.17 -5.00
C PRO A 164 -14.46 -31.03 -4.24
N VAL A 165 -13.83 -29.86 -4.16
CA VAL A 165 -14.40 -28.64 -3.54
C VAL A 165 -15.56 -28.07 -4.36
N ARG A 166 -15.64 -28.37 -5.66
CA ARG A 166 -16.70 -27.91 -6.57
C ARG A 166 -18.09 -28.40 -6.16
N GLU A 167 -18.19 -29.60 -5.58
CA GLU A 167 -19.48 -30.14 -5.13
C GLU A 167 -20.11 -29.33 -3.99
N LEU A 168 -19.30 -28.56 -3.25
CA LEU A 168 -19.73 -27.74 -2.11
C LEU A 168 -20.08 -26.29 -2.50
N ILE A 169 -19.78 -25.86 -3.72
CA ILE A 169 -19.91 -24.46 -4.15
C ILE A 169 -21.03 -24.36 -5.19
N SER A 170 -22.10 -23.61 -4.89
CA SER A 170 -23.25 -23.43 -5.80
C SER A 170 -22.92 -22.62 -7.07
N LYS A 171 -21.79 -21.88 -7.08
CA LYS A 171 -21.37 -21.02 -8.18
C LYS A 171 -20.55 -21.81 -9.22
N LYS A 172 -20.90 -21.64 -10.50
CA LYS A 172 -20.23 -22.28 -11.64
C LYS A 172 -18.89 -21.61 -12.02
N CYS A 173 -18.76 -20.31 -11.78
CA CYS A 173 -17.60 -19.50 -12.20
C CYS A 173 -16.89 -18.86 -11.00
N LEU A 174 -15.59 -18.56 -11.16
CA LEU A 174 -14.76 -17.87 -10.18
C LEU A 174 -15.25 -16.44 -9.95
N THR A 175 -15.07 -15.94 -8.73
CA THR A 175 -15.16 -14.50 -8.48
C THR A 175 -13.81 -13.83 -8.77
N MET A 176 -13.81 -12.52 -9.03
CA MET A 176 -12.59 -11.73 -9.22
C MET A 176 -11.63 -11.89 -8.03
N ARG A 177 -12.18 -11.95 -6.82
CA ARG A 177 -11.42 -12.21 -5.60
C ARG A 177 -10.75 -13.58 -5.61
N ASP A 178 -11.46 -14.63 -6.04
CA ASP A 178 -10.90 -15.99 -6.09
C ASP A 178 -9.76 -16.06 -7.10
N TYR A 179 -9.93 -15.45 -8.28
CA TYR A 179 -8.91 -15.38 -9.32
C TYR A 179 -7.64 -14.68 -8.84
N TYR A 180 -7.74 -13.46 -8.33
CA TYR A 180 -6.53 -12.74 -7.89
C TYR A 180 -5.93 -13.34 -6.61
N ALA A 181 -6.73 -13.92 -5.72
CA ALA A 181 -6.21 -14.68 -4.58
C ALA A 181 -5.38 -15.89 -5.04
N TYR A 182 -5.79 -16.56 -6.12
CA TYR A 182 -5.04 -17.62 -6.76
C TYR A 182 -3.75 -17.09 -7.41
N GLN A 183 -3.80 -15.96 -8.12
CA GLN A 183 -2.62 -15.39 -8.80
C GLN A 183 -1.53 -14.93 -7.83
N ILE A 184 -1.90 -14.31 -6.70
CA ILE A 184 -0.93 -13.82 -5.70
C ILE A 184 -0.44 -14.92 -4.75
N GLN A 185 -1.01 -16.12 -4.79
CA GLN A 185 -0.60 -17.21 -3.91
C GLN A 185 0.77 -17.72 -4.35
N GLN A 186 1.74 -17.67 -3.44
CA GLN A 186 3.05 -18.23 -3.68
C GLN A 186 3.02 -19.75 -3.79
N ARG A 187 3.62 -20.30 -4.86
CA ARG A 187 3.77 -21.74 -5.12
C ARG A 187 5.22 -22.05 -5.50
N CYS A 188 5.70 -23.26 -5.18
CA CYS A 188 7.10 -23.65 -5.42
C CYS A 188 7.42 -23.98 -6.88
N VAL A 189 6.42 -24.36 -7.67
CA VAL A 189 6.59 -24.92 -9.03
C VAL A 189 6.24 -23.90 -10.12
N GLU A 190 5.68 -22.75 -9.77
CA GLU A 190 5.23 -21.72 -10.72
C GLU A 190 6.19 -20.54 -10.78
N SER A 191 6.15 -19.81 -11.90
CA SER A 191 6.87 -18.56 -12.05
C SER A 191 6.41 -17.53 -11.00
N ASN A 192 7.37 -16.87 -10.35
CA ASN A 192 7.11 -15.88 -9.31
C ASN A 192 7.25 -14.44 -9.84
N SER A 193 7.13 -14.20 -11.15
CA SER A 193 7.32 -12.87 -11.76
C SER A 193 6.46 -11.79 -11.10
N LEU A 194 5.17 -12.08 -10.87
CA LEU A 194 4.25 -11.18 -10.18
C LEU A 194 4.77 -10.78 -8.78
N LEU A 195 5.19 -11.77 -7.98
CA LEU A 195 5.68 -11.56 -6.61
C LEU A 195 7.06 -10.88 -6.57
N ARG A 196 7.81 -10.86 -7.68
CA ARG A 196 9.10 -10.18 -7.79
C ARG A 196 8.96 -8.69 -8.11
N GLY A 197 7.75 -8.21 -8.44
CA GLY A 197 7.49 -6.84 -8.87
C GLY A 197 7.71 -5.73 -7.83
N GLY A 198 8.00 -6.07 -6.56
CA GLY A 198 8.35 -5.06 -5.53
C GLY A 198 7.26 -4.00 -5.35
N HIS A 199 7.60 -2.72 -5.56
CA HIS A 199 6.64 -1.61 -5.50
C HIS A 199 5.54 -1.71 -6.58
N LEU A 200 5.88 -2.18 -7.78
CA LEU A 200 4.91 -2.40 -8.85
C LEU A 200 3.87 -3.46 -8.44
N PHE A 201 4.31 -4.51 -7.73
CA PHE A 201 3.41 -5.50 -7.16
C PHE A 201 2.50 -4.92 -6.06
N GLN A 202 3.00 -3.99 -5.23
CA GLN A 202 2.16 -3.31 -4.24
C GLN A 202 1.04 -2.51 -4.92
N GLN A 203 1.36 -1.77 -5.97
CA GLN A 203 0.40 -0.99 -6.73
C GLN A 203 -0.65 -1.92 -7.37
N PHE A 204 -0.21 -3.00 -8.01
CA PHE A 204 -1.09 -4.02 -8.58
C PHE A 204 -2.08 -4.57 -7.54
N VAL A 205 -1.62 -4.90 -6.33
CA VAL A 205 -2.52 -5.41 -5.26
C VAL A 205 -3.57 -4.37 -4.83
N VAL A 206 -3.21 -3.09 -4.81
CA VAL A 206 -4.14 -1.99 -4.48
C VAL A 206 -5.19 -1.83 -5.57
N ASP A 207 -4.77 -1.83 -6.83
CA ASP A 207 -5.69 -1.66 -7.96
C ASP A 207 -6.64 -2.85 -8.09
N VAL A 208 -6.12 -4.07 -7.95
CA VAL A 208 -6.95 -5.29 -7.85
C VAL A 208 -8.00 -5.16 -6.75
N PHE A 209 -7.62 -4.66 -5.58
CA PHE A 209 -8.56 -4.45 -4.49
C PHE A 209 -9.63 -3.41 -4.85
N ALA A 210 -9.23 -2.29 -5.46
CA ALA A 210 -10.15 -1.25 -5.92
C ALA A 210 -11.15 -1.79 -6.94
N THR A 211 -10.69 -2.55 -7.95
CA THR A 211 -11.56 -3.17 -8.95
C THR A 211 -12.54 -4.15 -8.32
N ILE A 212 -12.09 -4.99 -7.36
CA ILE A 212 -12.97 -5.92 -6.63
C ILE A 212 -14.07 -5.16 -5.86
N GLU A 213 -13.71 -4.04 -5.23
CA GLU A 213 -14.65 -3.22 -4.47
C GLU A 213 -15.63 -2.47 -5.37
N GLU A 214 -15.20 -1.96 -6.53
CA GLU A 214 -16.07 -1.33 -7.53
C GLU A 214 -17.12 -2.30 -8.04
N VAL A 215 -16.70 -3.52 -8.41
CA VAL A 215 -17.61 -4.62 -8.80
C VAL A 215 -18.60 -4.97 -7.70
N ARG A 216 -18.19 -4.84 -6.43
CA ARG A 216 -19.08 -5.11 -5.29
C ARG A 216 -20.07 -3.98 -5.00
N THR A 217 -19.71 -2.72 -5.25
CA THR A 217 -20.41 -1.55 -4.68
C THR A 217 -21.21 -0.71 -5.68
N GLY A 218 -21.04 -0.91 -6.99
CA GLY A 218 -22.03 -0.47 -7.99
C GLY A 218 -22.44 1.00 -7.91
N VAL A 219 -21.49 1.92 -7.70
CA VAL A 219 -21.63 3.40 -7.73
C VAL A 219 -22.01 4.09 -6.40
N ASN A 220 -22.41 3.37 -5.34
CA ASN A 220 -22.59 3.98 -4.01
C ASN A 220 -21.60 3.42 -2.99
N LEU A 221 -20.58 4.22 -2.64
CA LEU A 221 -19.62 3.85 -1.61
C LEU A 221 -20.32 3.82 -0.23
N PRO A 222 -20.46 2.64 0.40
CA PRO A 222 -21.07 2.53 1.73
C PRO A 222 -20.18 3.16 2.80
N ALA A 223 -20.70 3.38 4.00
CA ALA A 223 -19.88 3.83 5.14
C ALA A 223 -18.75 2.85 5.50
N SER A 224 -18.78 1.61 5.00
CA SER A 224 -17.68 0.64 5.12
C SER A 224 -16.53 0.88 4.12
N PHE A 225 -16.68 1.79 3.16
CA PHE A 225 -15.59 2.19 2.27
C PHE A 225 -14.62 3.10 3.03
N VAL A 226 -13.50 2.51 3.46
CA VAL A 226 -12.45 3.19 4.23
C VAL A 226 -12.01 4.47 3.49
N SER A 227 -11.90 5.57 4.23
CA SER A 227 -11.55 6.91 3.75
C SER A 227 -12.63 7.69 2.99
N GLY A 228 -13.80 7.11 2.68
CA GLY A 228 -14.94 7.83 2.09
C GLY A 228 -15.55 8.87 3.03
N LEU A 229 -16.27 9.87 2.50
CA LEU A 229 -16.92 10.91 3.32
C LEU A 229 -17.85 10.32 4.39
N ARG A 230 -18.68 9.34 4.03
CA ARG A 230 -19.60 8.66 4.95
C ARG A 230 -18.84 7.87 6.04
N TYR A 231 -17.73 7.24 5.69
CA TYR A 231 -16.85 6.55 6.65
C TYR A 231 -16.27 7.52 7.68
N LEU A 232 -15.81 8.69 7.25
CA LEU A 232 -15.26 9.71 8.16
C LEU A 232 -16.32 10.28 9.09
N ILE A 233 -17.51 10.59 8.57
CA ILE A 233 -18.63 11.09 9.38
C ILE A 233 -19.04 10.04 10.42
N GLN A 234 -19.13 8.77 10.02
CA GLN A 234 -19.42 7.67 10.94
C GLN A 234 -18.34 7.54 12.03
N ASN A 235 -17.06 7.47 11.64
CA ASN A 235 -15.96 7.39 12.60
C ASN A 235 -15.93 8.59 13.56
N TYR A 236 -16.29 9.79 13.08
CA TYR A 236 -16.42 10.98 13.92
C TYR A 236 -17.53 10.81 14.97
N GLN A 237 -18.72 10.37 14.55
CA GLN A 237 -19.84 10.12 15.45
C GLN A 237 -19.54 8.99 16.46
N ASP A 238 -18.93 7.90 15.99
CA ASP A 238 -18.52 6.76 16.82
C ASP A 238 -17.47 7.19 17.86
N SER A 239 -16.50 8.02 17.47
CA SER A 239 -15.48 8.56 18.39
C SER A 239 -16.12 9.32 19.55
N LEU A 240 -17.12 10.17 19.26
CA LEU A 240 -17.86 10.93 20.27
C LEU A 240 -18.70 10.01 21.17
N ALA A 241 -19.38 9.02 20.57
CA ALA A 241 -20.17 8.04 21.30
C ALA A 241 -19.30 7.20 22.26
N ILE A 242 -18.15 6.72 21.81
CA ILE A 242 -17.18 5.95 22.62
C ILE A 242 -16.68 6.79 23.80
N CYS A 243 -16.28 8.05 23.56
CA CYS A 243 -15.85 8.94 24.64
C CYS A 243 -16.96 9.17 25.67
N ARG A 244 -18.22 9.32 25.22
CA ARG A 244 -19.38 9.51 26.10
C ARG A 244 -19.66 8.26 26.94
N SER A 245 -19.53 7.06 26.37
CA SER A 245 -19.86 5.80 27.06
C SER A 245 -18.76 5.26 27.95
N TYR A 246 -17.49 5.37 27.52
CA TYR A 246 -16.34 4.73 28.19
C TYR A 246 -15.37 5.73 28.83
N GLY A 247 -15.60 7.03 28.67
CA GLY A 247 -14.67 8.06 29.13
C GLY A 247 -13.37 8.06 28.31
N TYR A 248 -12.29 8.48 28.96
CA TYR A 248 -10.99 8.64 28.29
C TYR A 248 -10.18 7.34 28.27
N PRO A 249 -9.52 7.00 27.15
CA PRO A 249 -8.56 5.90 27.11
C PRO A 249 -7.42 6.15 28.12
N MET A 250 -6.88 5.06 28.67
CA MET A 250 -5.79 5.10 29.64
C MET A 250 -4.43 4.89 28.99
N LEU A 251 -4.36 3.98 28.01
CA LEU A 251 -3.12 3.67 27.30
C LEU A 251 -3.27 3.90 25.79
N PHE A 252 -2.20 4.41 25.20
CA PHE A 252 -1.99 4.48 23.76
C PHE A 252 -0.85 3.55 23.39
N ILE A 253 -1.17 2.49 22.65
CA ILE A 253 -0.22 1.47 22.23
C ILE A 253 -0.01 1.61 20.73
N THR A 254 1.25 1.58 20.30
CA THR A 254 1.58 1.46 18.88
C THR A 254 2.29 0.13 18.64
N PHE A 255 1.87 -0.59 17.61
CA PHE A 255 2.41 -1.91 17.27
C PHE A 255 2.93 -1.91 15.84
N THR A 256 4.25 -2.00 15.68
CA THR A 256 4.89 -2.00 14.36
C THR A 256 5.22 -3.41 13.92
N CYS A 257 4.91 -3.76 12.67
CA CYS A 257 5.26 -5.04 12.09
C CYS A 257 6.77 -5.30 12.16
N ASN A 258 7.18 -6.48 12.65
CA ASN A 258 8.57 -6.91 12.63
C ASN A 258 8.85 -7.73 11.36
N PRO A 259 9.66 -7.24 10.42
CA PRO A 259 10.00 -7.99 9.20
C PRO A 259 10.84 -9.24 9.49
N ARG A 260 11.39 -9.39 10.70
CA ARG A 260 12.19 -10.55 11.11
C ARG A 260 11.35 -11.70 11.67
N TRP A 261 10.02 -11.58 11.74
CA TRP A 261 9.18 -12.72 12.15
C TRP A 261 9.40 -13.93 11.24
N PRO A 262 9.43 -15.16 11.78
CA PRO A 262 9.82 -16.36 11.03
C PRO A 262 9.10 -16.51 9.70
N LYS A 263 7.76 -16.39 9.68
CA LYS A 263 6.96 -16.53 8.46
C LYS A 263 7.28 -15.49 7.37
N ILE A 264 7.67 -14.27 7.76
CA ILE A 264 8.10 -13.24 6.80
C ILE A 264 9.49 -13.59 6.27
N LYS A 265 10.42 -13.97 7.16
CA LYS A 265 11.77 -14.41 6.76
C LYS A 265 11.74 -15.62 5.82
N ASP A 266 10.89 -16.60 6.10
CA ASP A 266 10.75 -17.79 5.27
C ASP A 266 10.23 -17.41 3.87
N ALA A 267 9.27 -16.49 3.78
CA ALA A 267 8.79 -15.97 2.50
C ALA A 267 9.91 -15.27 1.70
N GLN A 268 10.75 -14.48 2.36
CA GLN A 268 11.89 -13.82 1.73
C GLN A 268 12.96 -14.82 1.24
N ARG A 269 13.21 -15.90 1.99
CA ARG A 269 14.21 -16.92 1.61
C ARG A 269 13.80 -17.68 0.35
N MET A 270 12.50 -17.79 0.07
CA MET A 270 12.00 -18.47 -1.12
C MET A 270 12.25 -17.69 -2.43
N ILE A 271 12.47 -16.36 -2.35
CA ILE A 271 12.73 -15.51 -3.52
C ILE A 271 13.98 -14.68 -3.26
N SER A 272 15.10 -15.06 -3.88
CA SER A 272 16.38 -14.36 -3.72
C SER A 272 16.23 -12.85 -4.01
N GLY A 273 16.85 -12.02 -3.17
CA GLY A 273 16.81 -10.56 -3.24
C GLY A 273 15.54 -9.90 -2.66
N GLN A 274 14.54 -10.68 -2.25
CA GLN A 274 13.24 -10.13 -1.84
C GLN A 274 13.26 -9.49 -0.44
N LYS A 275 12.80 -8.23 -0.37
CA LYS A 275 12.61 -7.49 0.88
C LYS A 275 11.19 -7.69 1.43
N ALA A 276 11.01 -7.55 2.74
CA ALA A 276 9.72 -7.78 3.40
C ALA A 276 8.61 -6.88 2.84
N HIS A 277 8.88 -5.60 2.57
CA HIS A 277 7.89 -4.69 1.96
C HIS A 277 7.46 -5.15 0.55
N GLY A 278 8.31 -5.88 -0.19
CA GLY A 278 7.95 -6.46 -1.47
C GLY A 278 6.95 -7.63 -1.38
N ARG A 279 6.56 -8.03 -0.17
CA ARG A 279 5.59 -9.11 0.11
C ARG A 279 4.43 -8.65 0.99
N PRO A 280 3.65 -7.65 0.56
CA PRO A 280 2.50 -7.16 1.32
C PRO A 280 1.48 -8.29 1.59
N ASP A 281 1.36 -9.26 0.67
CA ASP A 281 0.49 -10.43 0.78
C ASP A 281 0.79 -11.29 2.03
N ILE A 282 2.06 -11.47 2.39
CA ILE A 282 2.48 -12.21 3.61
C ILE A 282 2.56 -11.30 4.81
N VAL A 283 3.20 -10.13 4.66
CA VAL A 283 3.43 -9.19 5.76
C VAL A 283 2.12 -8.79 6.43
N VAL A 284 1.11 -8.43 5.65
CA VAL A 284 -0.20 -8.02 6.18
C VAL A 284 -0.91 -9.18 6.87
N ARG A 285 -0.81 -10.40 6.35
CA ARG A 285 -1.41 -11.60 6.97
C ARG A 285 -0.77 -11.91 8.31
N VAL A 286 0.56 -11.96 8.36
CA VAL A 286 1.31 -12.21 9.60
C VAL A 286 1.04 -11.11 10.62
N PHE A 287 1.08 -9.84 10.20
CA PHE A 287 0.76 -8.71 11.07
C PHE A 287 -0.67 -8.80 11.60
N ARG A 288 -1.66 -9.10 10.76
CA ARG A 288 -3.07 -9.24 11.18
C ARG A 288 -3.24 -10.36 12.22
N LEU A 289 -2.57 -11.49 12.04
CA LEU A 289 -2.61 -12.59 13.01
C LEU A 289 -2.01 -12.14 14.35
N LYS A 290 -0.84 -11.50 14.33
CA LYS A 290 -0.18 -10.98 15.53
C LYS A 290 -0.99 -9.87 16.21
N LEU A 291 -1.59 -8.97 15.44
CA LEU A 291 -2.45 -7.92 15.97
C LEU A 291 -3.69 -8.53 16.61
N ARG A 292 -4.33 -9.54 16.00
CA ARG A 292 -5.47 -10.23 16.62
C ARG A 292 -5.08 -10.85 17.96
N MET A 293 -3.96 -11.58 18.01
CA MET A 293 -3.44 -12.12 19.26
C MET A 293 -3.21 -11.02 20.30
N LEU A 294 -2.65 -9.87 19.89
CA LEU A 294 -2.45 -8.72 20.78
C LEU A 294 -3.78 -8.20 21.30
N MET A 295 -4.79 -8.04 20.45
CA MET A 295 -6.11 -7.60 20.88
C MET A 295 -6.79 -8.59 21.83
N ASP A 296 -6.56 -9.89 21.65
CA ASP A 296 -7.09 -10.95 22.51
C ASP A 296 -6.39 -10.97 23.90
N ASP A 297 -5.10 -10.67 23.94
CA ASP A 297 -4.34 -10.52 25.20
C ASP A 297 -4.67 -9.23 25.95
N LEU A 298 -5.07 -8.19 25.22
CA LEU A 298 -5.52 -6.92 25.78
C LEU A 298 -6.96 -7.03 26.29
N THR A 299 -7.45 -5.98 26.95
CA THR A 299 -8.87 -5.91 27.36
C THR A 299 -9.79 -5.75 26.15
N LYS A 300 -11.02 -6.28 26.25
CA LYS A 300 -12.07 -6.13 25.23
C LYS A 300 -12.46 -4.67 24.94
N LYS A 301 -12.11 -3.73 25.82
CA LYS A 301 -12.37 -2.29 25.63
C LYS A 301 -11.18 -1.62 24.95
N ALA A 302 -11.06 -1.87 23.65
CA ALA A 302 -9.98 -1.33 22.83
C ALA A 302 -10.48 -0.91 21.46
N VAL A 303 -9.88 0.13 20.91
CA VAL A 303 -10.15 0.64 19.56
C VAL A 303 -8.82 0.80 18.85
N TYR A 304 -8.73 0.41 17.58
CA TYR A 304 -7.50 0.54 16.83
C TYR A 304 -7.71 0.92 15.37
N THR A 305 -6.70 1.57 14.79
CA THR A 305 -6.55 1.73 13.35
C THR A 305 -5.25 1.05 12.90
N VAL A 306 -5.17 0.71 11.62
CA VAL A 306 -3.95 0.20 11.00
C VAL A 306 -3.60 1.10 9.82
N GLU A 307 -2.35 1.56 9.79
CA GLU A 307 -1.77 2.31 8.67
C GLU A 307 -0.53 1.59 8.14
N PHE A 308 -0.10 1.94 6.94
CA PHE A 308 1.25 1.62 6.47
C PHE A 308 2.17 2.78 6.79
N GLN A 309 3.26 2.51 7.51
CA GLN A 309 4.31 3.51 7.68
C GLN A 309 5.04 3.74 6.36
N LYS A 310 5.72 4.89 6.21
CA LYS A 310 6.55 5.24 5.04
C LYS A 310 7.54 4.14 4.58
N ARG A 311 7.86 3.18 5.45
CA ARG A 311 8.72 2.02 5.16
C ARG A 311 7.98 0.81 4.54
N GLY A 312 6.71 0.97 4.20
CA GLY A 312 5.87 -0.07 3.58
C GLY A 312 5.45 -1.20 4.53
N LEU A 313 5.54 -1.00 5.85
CA LEU A 313 5.17 -2.00 6.85
C LEU A 313 3.92 -1.56 7.63
N PRO A 314 3.01 -2.49 7.95
CA PRO A 314 1.84 -2.21 8.76
C PRO A 314 2.20 -1.75 10.17
N HIS A 315 1.37 -0.86 10.68
CA HIS A 315 1.50 -0.28 12.01
C HIS A 315 0.12 0.01 12.59
N ALA A 316 -0.13 -0.45 13.80
CA ALA A 316 -1.39 -0.21 14.48
C ALA A 316 -1.24 0.90 15.53
N HIS A 317 -2.26 1.75 15.63
CA HIS A 317 -2.48 2.67 16.74
C HIS A 317 -3.67 2.16 17.54
N ILE A 318 -3.48 1.87 18.82
CA ILE A 318 -4.46 1.22 19.68
C ILE A 318 -4.71 2.11 20.89
N LEU A 319 -5.97 2.41 21.17
CA LEU A 319 -6.43 3.07 22.38
C LEU A 319 -7.10 2.05 23.29
N LEU A 320 -6.74 2.07 24.57
CA LEU A 320 -7.13 1.03 25.54
C LEU A 320 -7.79 1.64 26.78
N TRP A 321 -8.94 1.08 27.18
CA TRP A 321 -9.66 1.44 28.40
C TRP A 321 -9.57 0.28 29.39
N LEU A 322 -8.79 0.47 30.45
CA LEU A 322 -8.62 -0.54 31.49
C LEU A 322 -9.68 -0.34 32.57
N ASN A 323 -10.25 -1.45 33.06
CA ASN A 323 -11.13 -1.41 34.22
C ASN A 323 -10.26 -1.45 35.47
N TYR A 324 -9.70 -0.30 35.84
CA TYR A 324 -8.83 -0.18 36.99
C TYR A 324 -9.50 0.69 38.06
N PRO A 325 -9.65 0.20 39.31
CA PRO A 325 -10.28 0.97 40.39
C PRO A 325 -9.53 2.27 40.61
N GLU A 326 -10.25 3.35 40.92
CA GLU A 326 -9.69 4.70 41.07
C GLU A 326 -8.41 4.69 41.92
N ILE A 327 -7.31 5.06 41.28
CA ILE A 327 -5.97 4.92 41.84
C ILE A 327 -5.66 6.18 42.61
N SER A 328 -5.18 6.02 43.84
CA SER A 328 -4.73 7.13 44.68
C SER A 328 -3.49 7.86 44.10
N SER A 329 -2.79 7.28 43.12
CA SER A 329 -1.65 7.87 42.42
C SER A 329 -1.50 7.37 40.97
N PRO A 330 -1.55 8.26 39.94
CA PRO A 330 -1.30 7.88 38.54
C PRO A 330 0.10 7.27 38.28
N SER A 331 1.11 7.62 39.08
CA SER A 331 2.50 7.17 38.87
C SER A 331 2.68 5.68 39.13
N SER A 332 2.05 5.13 40.18
CA SER A 332 2.19 3.70 40.51
C SER A 332 1.54 2.82 39.44
N PHE A 333 0.41 3.27 38.89
CA PHE A 333 -0.23 2.63 37.75
C PHE A 333 0.64 2.62 36.50
N ILE A 334 1.23 3.77 36.18
CA ILE A 334 2.13 3.87 35.03
C ILE A 334 3.28 2.89 35.19
N ASP A 335 3.93 2.87 36.35
CA ASP A 335 5.09 2.00 36.62
C ASP A 335 4.73 0.50 36.64
N MET A 336 3.45 0.16 36.86
CA MET A 336 2.96 -1.22 36.76
C MET A 336 2.80 -1.69 35.30
N CYS A 337 2.43 -0.79 34.38
CA CYS A 337 2.15 -1.15 32.99
C CYS A 337 3.26 -0.77 32.00
N ILE A 338 4.05 0.26 32.31
CA ILE A 338 4.99 0.91 31.41
C ILE A 338 6.36 1.00 32.08
N SER A 339 7.37 0.47 31.38
CA SER A 339 8.77 0.69 31.67
C SER A 339 9.40 1.59 30.60
N ALA A 340 10.38 2.39 31.00
CA ALA A 340 11.28 3.07 30.09
C ALA A 340 12.75 2.77 30.45
N GLU A 341 12.99 1.59 31.01
CA GLU A 341 14.28 1.12 31.51
C GLU A 341 14.71 -0.17 30.78
N ILE A 342 16.01 -0.39 30.69
CA ILE A 342 16.63 -1.62 30.20
C ILE A 342 16.50 -2.69 31.30
N PRO A 343 15.89 -3.86 31.02
CA PRO A 343 15.87 -4.96 31.98
C PRO A 343 17.29 -5.41 32.34
N ASN A 344 17.53 -5.84 33.58
CA ASN A 344 18.83 -6.36 33.96
C ASN A 344 19.12 -7.66 33.18
N LYS A 345 20.29 -7.75 32.53
CA LYS A 345 20.66 -8.86 31.64
C LYS A 345 20.82 -10.19 32.38
N ASP A 346 21.30 -10.17 33.63
CA ASP A 346 21.53 -11.36 34.44
C ASP A 346 20.23 -11.89 35.04
N LEU A 347 19.33 -10.99 35.44
CA LEU A 347 18.04 -11.35 36.05
C LEU A 347 16.95 -11.64 35.02
N ASN A 348 16.96 -10.94 33.89
CA ASN A 348 15.95 -11.05 32.83
C ASN A 348 16.62 -10.94 31.44
N PRO A 349 17.37 -11.96 31.00
CA PRO A 349 18.07 -11.96 29.72
C PRO A 349 17.09 -11.87 28.52
N ILE A 350 15.91 -12.50 28.63
CA ILE A 350 14.89 -12.50 27.58
C ILE A 350 14.28 -11.10 27.41
N GLY A 351 13.97 -10.44 28.53
CA GLY A 351 13.49 -9.06 28.54
C GLY A 351 14.55 -8.08 28.03
N TYR A 352 15.81 -8.24 28.47
CA TYR A 352 16.93 -7.45 27.96
C TYR A 352 17.02 -7.53 26.44
N GLU A 353 17.03 -8.75 25.90
CA GLU A 353 17.15 -8.99 24.45
C GLU A 353 15.98 -8.39 23.66
N ALA A 354 14.75 -8.54 24.17
CA ALA A 354 13.56 -7.99 23.51
C ALA A 354 13.55 -6.45 23.51
N VAL A 355 13.92 -5.83 24.64
CA VAL A 355 13.99 -4.36 24.76
C VAL A 355 15.13 -3.81 23.93
N TRP A 356 16.31 -4.42 23.98
CA TRP A 356 17.46 -4.05 23.15
C TRP A 356 17.15 -4.13 21.66
N SER A 357 16.51 -5.21 21.22
CA SER A 357 16.20 -5.45 19.81
C SER A 357 15.15 -4.50 19.23
N HIS A 358 14.23 -3.99 20.06
CA HIS A 358 12.99 -3.38 19.57
C HIS A 358 12.59 -2.05 20.19
N MET A 359 13.13 -1.67 21.34
CA MET A 359 12.63 -0.55 22.13
C MET A 359 13.66 0.55 22.37
N PHE A 360 14.65 0.68 21.49
CA PHE A 360 15.60 1.80 21.53
C PHE A 360 15.30 2.86 20.48
N HIS A 361 15.43 4.12 20.90
CA HIS A 361 15.68 5.21 19.97
C HIS A 361 17.13 5.11 19.51
N GLY A 362 17.34 5.07 18.19
CA GLY A 362 18.69 5.03 17.63
C GLY A 362 19.52 6.27 17.98
N PRO A 363 20.86 6.20 17.88
CA PRO A 363 21.71 7.36 18.06
C PRO A 363 21.26 8.53 17.17
N CYS A 364 21.18 9.72 17.76
CA CYS A 364 20.74 10.96 17.11
C CYS A 364 21.42 12.17 17.77
N GLY A 365 21.06 13.39 17.37
CA GLY A 365 21.67 14.59 17.92
C GLY A 365 23.08 14.78 17.40
N LEU A 366 24.00 15.18 18.29
CA LEU A 366 25.41 15.34 17.94
C LEU A 366 26.08 14.01 17.54
N ILE A 367 25.61 12.88 18.10
CA ILE A 367 26.14 11.55 17.81
C ILE A 367 25.80 11.13 16.37
N ASN A 368 24.61 11.50 15.89
CA ASN A 368 24.19 11.24 14.52
C ASN A 368 23.25 12.35 14.01
N PRO A 369 23.81 13.43 13.44
CA PRO A 369 23.04 14.56 12.93
C PRO A 369 22.16 14.20 11.72
N ARG A 370 22.48 13.11 11.01
CA ARG A 370 21.75 12.63 9.82
C ARG A 370 20.60 11.69 10.15
N ALA A 371 20.34 11.41 11.43
CA ALA A 371 19.23 10.54 11.83
C ALA A 371 17.88 11.12 11.36
N SER A 372 16.97 10.29 10.85
CA SER A 372 15.67 10.72 10.30
C SER A 372 14.76 11.45 11.32
N CYS A 373 15.05 11.29 12.61
CA CYS A 373 14.36 11.99 13.69
C CYS A 373 14.85 13.43 13.90
N MET A 374 15.96 13.84 13.31
CA MET A 374 16.49 15.20 13.42
C MET A 374 15.64 16.17 12.60
N ALA A 375 15.42 17.36 13.15
CA ALA A 375 14.89 18.53 12.48
C ALA A 375 15.45 19.77 13.21
N ASP A 376 15.91 20.77 12.47
CA ASP A 376 16.45 22.02 13.02
C ASP A 376 17.54 21.79 14.09
N GLY A 377 18.44 20.84 13.84
CA GLY A 377 19.53 20.48 14.75
C GLY A 377 19.11 19.76 16.04
N LYS A 378 17.82 19.44 16.22
CA LYS A 378 17.28 18.77 17.42
C LYS A 378 16.51 17.51 17.08
N CYS A 379 16.49 16.55 18.00
CA CYS A 379 15.65 15.36 17.83
C CYS A 379 14.17 15.74 18.01
N LYS A 380 13.33 15.50 16.99
CA LYS A 380 11.86 15.72 17.03
C LYS A 380 11.19 14.98 18.19
N LYS A 381 11.78 13.87 18.63
CA LYS A 381 11.30 13.04 19.75
C LYS A 381 11.95 13.40 21.09
N ARG A 382 12.85 14.39 21.11
CA ARG A 382 13.58 14.90 22.30
C ARG A 382 14.34 13.79 23.02
N TYR A 383 15.15 13.04 22.28
CA TYR A 383 16.13 12.11 22.84
C TYR A 383 17.54 12.73 22.82
N PRO A 384 18.43 12.34 23.74
CA PRO A 384 18.17 11.48 24.90
C PRO A 384 17.20 12.14 25.91
N LYS A 385 16.47 11.34 26.68
CA LYS A 385 15.59 11.80 27.77
C LYS A 385 16.40 12.14 29.04
N GLU A 386 15.76 12.79 30.00
CA GLU A 386 16.35 13.01 31.33
C GLU A 386 16.27 11.74 32.18
N PHE A 387 17.25 11.53 33.06
CA PHE A 387 17.15 10.54 34.14
C PHE A 387 16.13 10.97 35.19
N ARG A 388 15.39 10.00 35.72
CA ARG A 388 14.37 10.19 36.76
C ARG A 388 14.28 8.96 37.64
N SER A 389 14.34 9.15 38.95
CA SER A 389 14.22 8.07 39.94
C SER A 389 12.79 7.54 40.08
N SER A 390 11.77 8.33 39.74
CA SER A 390 10.36 7.96 39.78
C SER A 390 9.54 8.58 38.64
N THR A 391 8.39 7.97 38.34
CA THR A 391 7.44 8.52 37.38
C THR A 391 6.65 9.67 38.01
N SER A 392 6.45 10.75 37.26
CA SER A 392 5.59 11.88 37.65
C SER A 392 4.68 12.28 36.49
N VAL A 393 3.51 12.86 36.78
CA VAL A 393 2.64 13.48 35.77
C VAL A 393 2.71 14.99 35.96
N ASP A 394 2.95 15.75 34.90
CA ASP A 394 2.97 17.21 34.97
C ASP A 394 1.56 17.83 35.06
N GLU A 395 1.49 19.14 35.29
CA GLU A 395 0.23 19.90 35.39
C GLU A 395 -0.64 19.76 34.13
N GLN A 396 -0.03 19.51 32.98
CA GLN A 396 -0.70 19.31 31.70
C GLN A 396 -1.11 17.85 31.46
N GLY A 397 -0.84 16.95 32.40
CA GLY A 397 -1.24 15.54 32.35
C GLY A 397 -0.28 14.64 31.57
N PHE A 398 0.92 15.10 31.21
CA PHE A 398 1.90 14.28 30.50
C PHE A 398 2.79 13.49 31.47
N PRO A 399 3.00 12.19 31.21
CA PRO A 399 3.87 11.36 32.02
C PRO A 399 5.35 11.69 31.73
N LYS A 400 6.13 11.84 32.79
CA LYS A 400 7.59 11.81 32.78
C LYS A 400 8.01 10.50 33.42
N TYR A 401 8.27 9.50 32.58
CA TYR A 401 8.56 8.13 33.01
C TYR A 401 9.86 8.03 33.80
N ARG A 402 9.87 7.12 34.78
CA ARG A 402 11.07 6.68 35.50
C ARG A 402 12.12 6.15 34.52
N ARG A 403 13.35 6.64 34.68
CA ARG A 403 14.56 6.26 33.93
C ARG A 403 15.73 6.38 34.89
N ARG A 404 16.00 5.35 35.69
CA ARG A 404 17.06 5.42 36.70
C ARG A 404 18.43 5.48 36.03
N GLU A 405 19.31 6.29 36.60
CA GLU A 405 20.72 6.25 36.26
C GLU A 405 21.33 5.01 36.96
N ASN A 406 21.90 4.11 36.16
CA ASN A 406 22.54 2.90 36.61
C ASN A 406 23.57 2.45 35.56
N GLU A 407 24.32 1.40 35.88
CA GLU A 407 25.38 0.85 35.01
C GLU A 407 24.85 -0.04 33.88
N ILE A 408 23.52 -0.20 33.74
CA ILE A 408 22.93 -1.06 32.72
C ILE A 408 22.87 -0.29 31.40
N THR A 409 23.61 -0.79 30.41
CA THR A 409 23.67 -0.22 29.07
C THR A 409 23.38 -1.27 27.99
N ALA A 410 23.16 -0.79 26.77
CA ALA A 410 23.07 -1.64 25.60
C ALA A 410 23.76 -0.96 24.41
N VAL A 411 24.44 -1.75 23.58
CA VAL A 411 25.19 -1.25 22.42
C VAL A 411 24.29 -1.31 21.18
N LEU A 412 24.09 -0.17 20.52
CA LEU A 412 23.33 -0.07 19.28
C LEU A 412 24.16 0.67 18.23
N ASN A 413 24.42 0.03 17.09
CA ASN A 413 25.29 0.56 16.01
C ASN A 413 26.67 1.03 16.52
N GLY A 414 27.28 0.28 17.45
CA GLY A 414 28.57 0.61 18.05
C GLY A 414 28.54 1.73 19.09
N VAL A 415 27.35 2.28 19.41
CA VAL A 415 27.17 3.32 20.43
C VAL A 415 26.55 2.70 21.68
N GLU A 416 27.16 2.95 22.83
CA GLU A 416 26.61 2.56 24.12
C GLU A 416 25.47 3.51 24.52
N LEU A 417 24.30 2.95 24.82
CA LEU A 417 23.09 3.68 25.17
C LEU A 417 22.56 3.21 26.53
N ASP A 418 22.05 4.15 27.31
CA ASP A 418 21.45 3.92 28.62
C ASP A 418 19.92 4.11 28.60
N ASN A 419 19.31 4.11 29.80
CA ASN A 419 17.87 4.30 30.00
C ASN A 419 17.31 5.60 29.37
N ARG A 420 18.12 6.59 29.00
CA ARG A 420 17.65 7.83 28.34
C ARG A 420 17.22 7.61 26.90
N SER A 421 17.65 6.52 26.26
CA SER A 421 17.35 6.18 24.87
C SER A 421 16.22 5.16 24.70
N VAL A 422 15.69 4.63 25.81
CA VAL A 422 14.65 3.59 25.79
C VAL A 422 13.28 4.19 25.46
N VAL A 423 12.54 3.57 24.55
CA VAL A 423 11.16 3.90 24.21
C VAL A 423 10.23 3.28 25.25
N PRO A 424 9.23 4.01 25.79
CA PRO A 424 8.26 3.47 26.76
C PRO A 424 7.57 2.21 26.25
N HIS A 425 7.52 1.15 27.04
CA HIS A 425 7.05 -0.16 26.60
C HIS A 425 6.50 -0.99 27.77
N ASN A 426 5.86 -2.11 27.43
CA ASN A 426 5.58 -3.19 28.37
C ASN A 426 6.49 -4.38 28.02
N VAL A 427 7.30 -4.85 28.98
CA VAL A 427 8.33 -5.87 28.73
C VAL A 427 7.71 -7.18 28.24
N ASP A 428 6.60 -7.62 28.84
CA ASP A 428 5.93 -8.87 28.48
C ASP A 428 5.38 -8.83 27.05
N LEU A 429 4.81 -7.70 26.64
CA LEU A 429 4.36 -7.50 25.25
C LEU A 429 5.55 -7.54 24.29
N CYS A 430 6.66 -6.88 24.61
CA CYS A 430 7.87 -6.91 23.78
C CYS A 430 8.41 -8.33 23.63
N VAL A 431 8.47 -9.10 24.72
CA VAL A 431 8.93 -10.49 24.73
C VAL A 431 8.00 -11.39 23.90
N LYS A 432 6.68 -11.32 24.11
CA LYS A 432 5.70 -12.18 23.43
C LYS A 432 5.62 -11.91 21.93
N TYR A 433 5.64 -10.64 21.53
CA TYR A 433 5.42 -10.24 20.14
C TYR A 433 6.71 -10.05 19.34
N GLN A 434 7.87 -9.91 20.01
CA GLN A 434 9.16 -9.66 19.38
C GLN A 434 9.04 -8.55 18.34
N ALA A 435 8.58 -7.37 18.78
CA ALA A 435 8.24 -6.25 17.91
C ALA A 435 8.37 -4.93 18.67
N HIS A 436 8.47 -3.83 17.91
CA HIS A 436 8.45 -2.49 18.48
C HIS A 436 7.03 -2.15 18.95
N ILE A 437 6.80 -2.23 20.27
CA ILE A 437 5.54 -1.93 20.94
C ILE A 437 5.75 -0.77 21.91
N ASN A 438 5.44 0.44 21.45
CA ASN A 438 5.47 1.62 22.32
C ASN A 438 4.16 1.74 23.09
N VAL A 439 4.23 1.88 24.40
CA VAL A 439 3.08 2.01 25.31
C VAL A 439 3.18 3.35 26.02
N GLU A 440 2.20 4.22 25.82
CA GLU A 440 2.15 5.55 26.43
C GLU A 440 0.90 5.71 27.29
N TYR A 441 1.03 6.43 28.41
CA TYR A 441 -0.11 6.85 29.21
C TYR A 441 -0.82 8.06 28.56
N CYS A 442 -2.13 7.93 28.36
CA CYS A 442 -2.95 8.96 27.71
C CYS A 442 -3.20 10.15 28.65
N CYS A 443 -2.83 11.34 28.19
CA CYS A 443 -3.23 12.58 28.84
C CYS A 443 -4.75 12.81 28.67
N ARG A 444 -5.49 12.85 29.79
CA ARG A 444 -6.96 12.99 29.83
C ARG A 444 -7.48 14.22 29.10
N THR A 445 -6.78 15.36 29.18
CA THR A 445 -7.21 16.63 28.54
C THR A 445 -7.12 16.61 27.01
N ARG A 446 -6.34 15.68 26.42
CA ARG A 446 -6.17 15.56 24.96
C ARG A 446 -6.70 14.24 24.40
N ALA A 447 -7.30 13.39 25.21
CA ALA A 447 -7.75 12.07 24.80
C ALA A 447 -8.72 12.08 23.60
N VAL A 448 -9.63 13.07 23.52
CA VAL A 448 -10.51 13.26 22.36
C VAL A 448 -9.71 13.55 21.09
N LYS A 449 -8.64 14.34 21.18
CA LYS A 449 -7.71 14.59 20.07
C LYS A 449 -6.98 13.32 19.65
N TYR A 450 -6.65 12.41 20.59
CA TYR A 450 -6.09 11.10 20.26
C TYR A 450 -7.10 10.24 19.49
N LEU A 451 -8.35 10.12 19.97
CA LEU A 451 -9.38 9.40 19.21
C LEU A 451 -9.52 9.97 17.81
N PHE A 452 -9.71 11.28 17.66
CA PHE A 452 -9.87 11.87 16.32
C PHE A 452 -8.64 11.70 15.44
N LYS A 453 -7.45 11.94 15.97
CA LYS A 453 -6.20 11.85 15.21
C LYS A 453 -5.95 10.43 14.73
N TYR A 454 -6.23 9.43 15.56
CA TYR A 454 -5.85 8.04 15.28
C TYR A 454 -6.98 7.22 14.66
N LEU A 455 -8.26 7.47 14.97
CA LEU A 455 -9.38 6.85 14.25
C LEU A 455 -9.51 7.35 12.81
N ASN A 456 -9.15 8.61 12.55
CA ASN A 456 -9.18 9.19 11.21
C ASN A 456 -7.81 9.18 10.52
N LYS A 457 -6.81 8.50 11.10
CA LYS A 457 -5.51 8.36 10.45
C LYS A 457 -5.65 7.41 9.27
N ASN A 458 -5.76 8.00 8.09
CA ASN A 458 -5.88 7.32 6.81
C ASN A 458 -4.66 7.64 5.95
N SER A 459 -4.57 7.00 4.79
CA SER A 459 -3.55 7.24 3.77
C SER A 459 -3.43 8.73 3.43
N ASP A 460 -2.22 9.16 3.09
CA ASP A 460 -1.95 10.52 2.61
C ASP A 460 -2.91 10.84 1.46
N ARG A 461 -3.51 12.04 1.49
CA ARG A 461 -4.54 12.47 0.53
C ARG A 461 -3.98 13.56 -0.36
N THR A 462 -4.17 13.40 -1.66
CA THR A 462 -4.00 14.48 -2.63
C THR A 462 -5.39 14.91 -3.11
N ASN A 463 -5.69 16.21 -2.98
CA ASN A 463 -6.91 16.78 -3.52
C ASN A 463 -6.62 17.28 -4.94
N VAL A 464 -7.39 16.83 -5.92
CA VAL A 464 -7.36 17.36 -7.28
C VAL A 464 -8.72 18.01 -7.52
N VAL A 465 -8.72 19.32 -7.76
CA VAL A 465 -9.91 20.08 -8.18
C VAL A 465 -9.82 20.22 -9.70
N LEU A 466 -10.79 19.66 -10.41
CA LEU A 466 -10.94 19.87 -11.85
C LEU A 466 -11.89 21.06 -12.05
N GLU A 467 -11.33 22.23 -12.32
CA GLU A 467 -12.13 23.39 -12.74
C GLU A 467 -12.38 23.30 -14.26
N SER A 468 -13.64 23.32 -14.66
CA SER A 468 -14.02 23.50 -16.06
C SER A 468 -13.69 24.93 -16.47
N ALA A 469 -12.75 25.11 -17.39
CA ALA A 469 -12.49 26.41 -17.99
C ALA A 469 -13.70 26.84 -18.83
N GLY A 470 -14.50 27.78 -18.29
CA GLY A 470 -15.49 28.53 -19.04
C GLY A 470 -16.94 28.21 -18.70
N SER A 471 -17.48 28.89 -17.69
CA SER A 471 -18.71 29.69 -17.78
C SER A 471 -19.07 30.15 -16.37
N ASP A 472 -19.11 31.47 -16.15
CA ASP A 472 -19.78 32.07 -14.99
C ASP A 472 -21.26 31.68 -15.02
N SER A 473 -21.60 30.56 -14.40
CA SER A 473 -22.97 30.26 -14.01
C SER A 473 -22.95 29.48 -12.70
N LEU A 474 -23.51 30.11 -11.65
CA LEU A 474 -23.84 29.45 -10.40
C LEU A 474 -24.82 28.31 -10.69
N TYR A 475 -24.32 27.09 -10.79
CA TYR A 475 -25.08 25.88 -10.49
C TYR A 475 -24.24 25.00 -9.56
N GLU A 476 -24.68 24.94 -8.30
CA GLU A 476 -24.26 23.93 -7.32
C GLU A 476 -24.55 22.54 -7.90
N GLY A 477 -23.53 21.91 -8.47
CA GLY A 477 -23.64 20.59 -9.11
C GLY A 477 -22.42 19.73 -8.81
N ILE A 478 -22.55 18.87 -7.80
CA ILE A 478 -21.82 17.61 -7.59
C ILE A 478 -20.29 17.71 -7.81
N LEU A 479 -19.58 18.07 -6.73
CA LEU A 479 -18.15 17.80 -6.58
C LEU A 479 -17.91 16.28 -6.61
N ILE A 480 -17.40 15.77 -7.73
CA ILE A 480 -16.92 14.39 -7.84
C ILE A 480 -15.52 14.35 -7.19
N TYR A 481 -15.45 13.84 -5.97
CA TYR A 481 -14.20 13.60 -5.24
C TYR A 481 -13.54 12.31 -5.77
N ILE A 482 -12.51 12.44 -6.60
CA ILE A 482 -11.69 11.29 -7.04
C ILE A 482 -10.59 11.05 -6.01
N TYR A 483 -10.61 9.87 -5.37
CA TYR A 483 -9.59 9.42 -4.43
C TYR A 483 -8.43 8.78 -5.20
N ILE A 484 -7.27 9.44 -5.28
CA ILE A 484 -6.04 8.84 -5.82
C ILE A 484 -5.15 8.45 -4.64
N TYR A 485 -4.88 7.14 -4.49
CA TYR A 485 -3.85 6.63 -3.59
C TYR A 485 -2.49 6.85 -4.25
N ILE A 486 -1.83 7.97 -3.95
CA ILE A 486 -0.45 8.20 -4.37
C ILE A 486 0.46 7.75 -3.23
N TYR A 487 1.12 6.60 -3.40
CA TYR A 487 2.34 6.32 -2.66
C TYR A 487 3.46 7.14 -3.31
N SER A 488 3.64 8.38 -2.86
CA SER A 488 4.80 9.18 -3.22
C SER A 488 6.04 8.61 -2.51
N SER A 489 7.12 8.55 -3.29
CA SER A 489 8.48 8.03 -3.05
C SER A 489 9.07 8.23 -1.65
#